data_AF-A0A920GIJ7-F1
#
_entry.id   AF-A0A920GIJ7-F1
#
_cell.length_a   1.000
_cell.length_b   1.000
_cell.length_c   1.000
_cell.angle_alpha   90.00
_cell.angle_beta   90.00
_cell.angle_gamma   90.00
#
_symmetry.space_group_name_H-M   'P 1'
#
loop_
_entity.id
_entity.type
_entity.pdbx_description
1 polymer ?
#
loop_
_entity_poly.entity_id
_entity_poly.type
_entity_poly.pdbx_seq_one_letter_code
_entity_poly.pdbx_strand_id
1 'polypeptide(L)'
;MSAFINQNYYPVKFNAEGKEEVNFNGNRFENLDMTQIEREEMLGISSLPIGITGYPTVAFFDENANYIAPIVGYHNVQQMEFYLKLFHPMIINN
;
A
#
# COMPACT_ATOMS: atom_id res chain seq x y z
N MET A 1 -17.89 -8.17 4.21
CA MET A 1 -16.57 -7.52 4.12
C MET A 1 -15.97 -7.14 5.48
N SER A 2 -16.56 -6.22 6.25
CA SER A 2 -15.95 -5.66 7.48
C SER A 2 -15.45 -6.72 8.47
N ALA A 3 -16.24 -7.76 8.75
CA ALA A 3 -15.81 -8.83 9.66
C ALA A 3 -14.61 -9.65 9.16
N PHE A 4 -14.50 -9.92 7.85
CA PHE A 4 -13.39 -10.72 7.30
C PHE A 4 -12.08 -9.93 7.29
N ILE A 5 -12.12 -8.64 6.94
CA ILE A 5 -10.94 -7.77 7.01
C ILE A 5 -10.51 -7.65 8.47
N ASN A 6 -11.41 -7.31 9.39
CA ASN A 6 -11.06 -7.12 10.80
C ASN A 6 -10.49 -8.38 11.48
N GLN A 7 -10.83 -9.57 10.99
CA GLN A 7 -10.32 -10.83 11.54
C GLN A 7 -9.00 -11.29 10.90
N ASN A 8 -8.74 -10.93 9.64
CA ASN A 8 -7.66 -11.54 8.86
C ASN A 8 -6.62 -10.54 8.35
N TYR A 9 -6.88 -9.24 8.46
CA TYR A 9 -6.06 -8.18 7.89
C TYR A 9 -5.95 -7.01 8.86
N TYR A 10 -4.81 -6.31 8.81
CA TYR A 10 -4.62 -5.03 9.48
C TYR A 10 -4.65 -3.90 8.43
N PRO A 11 -5.82 -3.30 8.16
CA PRO A 11 -5.92 -2.29 7.10
C PRO A 11 -5.31 -0.96 7.55
N VAL A 12 -4.35 -0.46 6.79
CA VAL A 12 -3.77 0.88 6.96
C VAL A 12 -4.18 1.72 5.76
N LYS A 13 -4.82 2.87 6.03
CA LYS A 13 -5.17 3.84 4.99
C LYS A 13 -4.07 4.88 4.90
N PHE A 14 -3.47 4.99 3.73
CA PHE A 14 -2.45 6.00 3.47
C PHE A 14 -3.00 7.14 2.59
N ASN A 15 -2.64 8.39 2.91
CA ASN A 15 -2.94 9.55 2.07
C ASN A 15 -1.70 9.96 1.28
N ALA A 16 -1.68 9.61 -0.01
CA ALA A 16 -0.55 9.87 -0.90
C ALA A 16 -0.35 11.35 -1.28
N GLU A 17 -1.24 12.25 -0.88
CA GLU A 17 -1.09 13.70 -1.04
C GLU A 17 -0.83 14.40 0.31
N GLY A 18 -0.83 13.63 1.41
CA GLY A 18 -0.56 14.15 2.74
C GLY A 18 0.93 14.41 2.95
N LYS A 19 1.24 15.36 3.84
CA LYS A 19 2.61 15.69 4.29
C LYS A 19 3.14 14.70 5.35
N GLU A 20 2.55 13.52 5.40
CA GLU A 20 2.85 12.51 6.41
C GLU A 20 4.15 11.79 6.04
N GLU A 21 5.01 11.63 7.02
CA GLU A 21 6.20 10.80 6.92
C GLU A 21 5.82 9.34 7.24
N VAL A 22 6.23 8.43 6.37
CA VAL A 22 6.06 6.98 6.56
C VAL A 22 7.42 6.32 6.68
N ASN A 23 7.62 5.63 7.79
CA ASN A 23 8.77 4.76 7.95
C ASN A 23 8.35 3.32 7.62
N PHE A 24 8.87 2.77 6.52
CA PHE A 24 8.55 1.41 6.06
C PHE A 24 9.84 0.64 5.76
N ASN A 25 10.00 -0.52 6.39
CA ASN A 25 11.14 -1.42 6.22
C ASN A 25 12.51 -0.72 6.35
N GLY A 26 12.66 0.14 7.36
CA GLY A 26 13.87 0.91 7.63
C GLY A 26 14.10 2.12 6.71
N ASN A 27 13.21 2.36 5.74
CA ASN A 27 13.27 3.51 4.83
C ASN A 27 12.23 4.56 5.21
N ARG A 28 12.63 5.82 5.14
CA ARG A 28 11.78 6.99 5.39
C ARG A 28 11.24 7.51 4.06
N PHE A 29 9.92 7.63 3.95
CA PHE A 29 9.21 8.15 2.78
C PHE A 29 8.42 9.38 3.17
N GLU A 30 8.57 10.44 2.42
CA GLU A 30 7.85 11.70 2.64
C GLU A 30 7.39 12.27 1.31
N ASN A 31 6.19 12.85 1.31
CA ASN A 31 5.74 13.68 0.19
C ASN A 31 6.23 15.11 0.44
N LEU A 32 7.33 15.45 -0.21
CA LEU A 32 7.89 16.79 -0.19
C LEU A 32 7.06 17.71 -1.11
N ASP A 33 6.76 18.92 -0.64
CA ASP A 33 6.12 19.95 -1.45
C ASP A 33 7.03 20.24 -2.66
N MET A 34 6.48 20.04 -3.87
CA MET A 34 7.21 20.11 -5.15
C MET A 34 7.82 21.49 -5.49
N THR A 35 7.71 22.46 -4.59
CA THR A 35 8.17 23.84 -4.80
C THR A 35 9.62 24.08 -4.36
N GLN A 36 10.30 23.14 -3.71
CA GLN A 36 11.60 23.42 -3.08
C GLN A 36 12.76 22.43 -3.30
N ILE A 37 12.64 21.32 -4.05
CA ILE A 37 13.72 20.31 -4.06
C ILE A 37 14.08 19.87 -5.48
N GLU A 38 15.39 19.80 -5.74
CA GLU A 38 15.98 19.27 -6.97
C GLU A 38 15.55 17.80 -7.15
N ARG A 39 15.17 17.46 -8.38
CA ARG A 39 14.46 16.21 -8.78
C ARG A 39 15.12 14.89 -8.33
N GLU A 40 16.35 14.92 -7.82
CA GLU A 40 17.19 13.76 -7.50
C GLU A 40 16.98 13.19 -6.08
N GLU A 41 16.40 13.94 -5.14
CA GLU A 41 16.13 13.47 -3.76
C GLU A 41 14.67 13.02 -3.52
N MET A 42 13.84 12.99 -4.57
CA MET A 42 12.42 12.61 -4.47
C MET A 42 12.24 11.09 -4.33
N LEU A 43 12.16 10.59 -3.09
CA LEU A 43 11.54 9.30 -2.81
C LEU A 43 10.15 9.50 -2.20
N GLY A 44 9.20 9.89 -3.04
CA GLY A 44 7.78 9.93 -2.66
C GLY A 44 7.21 8.54 -2.47
N ILE A 45 6.00 8.42 -1.93
CA ILE A 45 5.39 7.10 -1.69
C ILE A 45 5.11 6.33 -3.00
N SER A 46 5.03 7.04 -4.12
CA SER A 46 5.02 6.46 -5.47
C SER A 46 6.34 5.79 -5.87
N SER A 47 7.48 6.13 -5.24
CA SER A 47 8.79 5.51 -5.47
C SER A 47 9.02 4.26 -4.63
N LEU A 48 8.08 3.90 -3.75
CA LEU A 48 8.11 2.60 -3.09
C LEU A 48 8.19 1.50 -4.17
N PRO A 49 8.99 0.44 -3.98
CA PRO A 49 9.08 -0.70 -4.91
C PRO A 49 7.81 -1.58 -4.90
N ILE A 50 6.67 -0.95 -4.69
CA ILE A 50 5.31 -1.51 -4.59
C ILE A 50 4.55 -1.23 -5.91
N GLY A 51 5.17 -0.56 -6.89
CA GLY A 51 4.61 -0.38 -8.23
C GLY A 51 3.33 0.46 -8.26
N ILE A 52 3.24 1.51 -7.44
CA ILE A 52 2.07 2.41 -7.42
C ILE A 52 2.08 3.25 -8.70
N THR A 53 1.26 2.86 -9.67
CA THR A 53 1.16 3.51 -10.98
C THR A 53 -0.07 4.42 -11.13
N GLY A 54 -0.99 4.40 -10.17
CA GLY A 54 -2.19 5.23 -10.16
C GLY A 54 -2.93 5.18 -8.82
N TYR A 55 -3.92 6.07 -8.66
CA TYR A 55 -4.75 6.14 -7.45
C TYR A 55 -6.22 5.82 -7.76
N PRO A 56 -6.96 5.22 -6.81
CA PRO A 56 -6.49 4.59 -5.58
C PRO A 56 -5.74 3.26 -5.86
N THR A 57 -4.84 2.85 -4.97
CA THR A 57 -4.14 1.54 -5.02
C THR A 57 -4.19 0.88 -3.65
N VAL A 58 -4.42 -0.44 -3.62
CA VAL A 58 -4.34 -1.27 -2.41
C VAL A 58 -3.15 -2.22 -2.55
N ALA A 59 -2.18 -2.12 -1.65
CA ALA A 59 -1.02 -3.02 -1.63
C ALA A 59 -1.21 -4.12 -0.57
N PHE A 60 -0.88 -5.36 -0.95
CA PHE A 60 -0.92 -6.51 -0.06
C PHE A 60 0.49 -6.89 0.40
N PHE A 61 0.60 -7.20 1.69
CA PHE A 61 1.82 -7.64 2.35
C PHE A 61 1.55 -8.91 3.15
N ASP A 62 2.57 -9.75 3.32
CA ASP A 62 2.52 -10.87 4.26
C ASP A 62 2.77 -10.43 5.72
N GLU A 63 2.75 -11.39 6.65
CA GLU A 63 2.95 -11.12 8.08
C GLU A 63 4.34 -10.57 8.43
N ASN A 64 5.33 -10.80 7.57
CA ASN A 64 6.70 -10.32 7.71
C ASN A 64 6.93 -8.99 6.99
N ALA A 65 5.85 -8.32 6.55
CA ALA A 65 5.86 -7.09 5.75
C ALA A 65 6.54 -7.25 4.38
N ASN A 66 6.64 -8.48 3.85
CA ASN A 66 7.08 -8.67 2.48
C ASN A 66 5.96 -8.28 1.52
N TYR A 67 6.32 -7.54 0.48
CA TYR A 67 5.39 -7.10 -0.54
C TYR A 67 4.90 -8.27 -1.41
N ILE A 68 3.58 -8.38 -1.59
CA ILE A 68 2.94 -9.42 -2.41
C ILE A 68 2.52 -8.86 -3.77
N ALA A 69 1.59 -7.90 -3.79
CA ALA A 69 1.03 -7.38 -5.04
C ALA A 69 0.31 -6.04 -4.87
N PRO A 70 0.21 -5.21 -5.93
CA PRO A 70 -0.62 -4.02 -5.96
C PRO A 70 -1.95 -4.29 -6.68
N ILE A 71 -3.05 -3.81 -6.12
CA ILE A 71 -4.36 -3.77 -6.76
C ILE A 71 -4.68 -2.32 -7.07
N VAL A 72 -4.43 -1.93 -8.32
CA VAL A 72 -4.60 -0.56 -8.81
C VAL A 72 -6.05 -0.33 -9.23
N GLY A 73 -6.54 0.88 -8.98
CA GLY A 73 -7.85 1.35 -9.38
C GLY A 73 -8.93 1.17 -8.31
N TYR A 74 -10.11 1.72 -8.60
CA TYR A 74 -11.27 1.58 -7.74
C TYR A 74 -11.92 0.21 -7.95
N HIS A 75 -12.11 -0.53 -6.86
CA HIS A 75 -12.76 -1.84 -6.86
C HIS A 75 -14.00 -1.81 -6.00
N ASN A 76 -15.09 -2.40 -6.49
CA ASN A 76 -16.29 -2.57 -5.69
C ASN A 76 -16.10 -3.66 -4.62
N VAL A 77 -17.07 -3.78 -3.72
CA VAL A 77 -17.01 -4.73 -2.59
C VAL A 77 -16.79 -6.17 -3.07
N GLN A 78 -17.49 -6.63 -4.10
CA GLN A 78 -17.36 -8.02 -4.58
C GLN A 78 -15.98 -8.30 -5.18
N GLN A 79 -15.45 -7.35 -5.96
CA GLN A 79 -14.10 -7.43 -6.53
C GLN A 79 -13.03 -7.45 -5.44
N MET A 80 -13.16 -6.58 -4.44
CA MET A 80 -12.22 -6.54 -3.32
C MET A 80 -12.28 -7.83 -2.48
N GLU A 81 -13.46 -8.44 -2.33
CA GLU A 81 -13.61 -9.69 -1.56
C GLU A 81 -12.89 -10.84 -2.26
N PHE A 82 -12.95 -10.88 -3.60
CA PHE A 82 -12.20 -11.84 -4.40
C PHE A 82 -10.69 -11.72 -4.14
N TYR A 83 -10.12 -10.51 -4.21
CA TYR A 83 -8.69 -10.30 -3.95
C TYR A 83 -8.29 -10.66 -2.51
N LEU A 84 -9.11 -10.29 -1.52
CA LEU A 84 -8.87 -10.65 -0.12
C LEU A 84 -8.86 -12.17 0.08
N LYS A 85 -9.71 -12.92 -0.62
CA LYS A 85 -9.71 -14.39 -0.56
C LYS A 85 -8.55 -15.00 -1.33
N LEU A 86 -8.16 -14.39 -2.45
CA LEU A 86 -7.06 -14.85 -3.29
C LEU A 86 -5.70 -14.75 -2.56
N PHE A 87 -5.44 -13.63 -1.88
CA PHE A 87 -4.15 -13.38 -1.23
C PHE A 87 -4.07 -13.91 0.20
N HIS A 88 -5.19 -14.18 0.87
CA HIS A 88 -5.18 -14.65 2.26
C HIS A 88 -4.31 -15.91 2.49
N PRO A 89 -4.34 -16.96 1.63
CA PRO A 89 -3.46 -18.11 1.79
C PRO A 89 -1.98 -17.78 1.55
N MET A 90 -1.66 -16.76 0.76
CA MET A 90 -0.27 -16.35 0.49
C MET A 90 0.34 -15.58 1.66
N ILE A 91 -0.51 -14.93 2.47
CA ILE A 91 -0.08 -14.15 3.65
C ILE A 91 0.24 -15.06 4.83
N ILE A 92 -0.49 -16.16 5.00
CA ILE A 92 -0.42 -17.02 6.20
C ILE A 92 0.62 -18.16 6.06
N ASN A 93 0.97 -18.55 4.82
CA ASN A 93 1.83 -19.71 4.59
C ASN A 93 3.28 -19.34 4.23
N ASN A 94 3.74 -18.14 4.58
CA ASN A 94 5.04 -17.60 4.17
C ASN A 94 6.01 -17.44 5.35
#